data_AF-A0A1Y5Y4K9-F1
#
_entry.id   AF-A0A1Y5Y4K9-F1
#
_cell.length_a   1.000
_cell.length_b   1.000
_cell.length_c   1.000
_cell.angle_alpha   90.00
_cell.angle_beta   90.00
_cell.angle_gamma   90.00
#
_symmetry.space_group_name_H-M   'P 1'
#
loop_
_entity.id
_entity.type
_entity.pdbx_description
1 polymer ?
#
loop_
_entity_poly.entity_id
_entity_poly.type
_entity_poly.pdbx_seq_one_letter_code
_entity_poly.pdbx_strand_id
1 'polypeptide(L)'
;MLWLQRTAGNRAVAAHLSVQRSAESDLIDEHTSWGNLAEDDLGRALLARAVRGEHQFVQAVLGELGWHNRDDVSLELMLAASNDQLVAIAGSESGRRLLDRMYDELSEGNLSDDERTQSDRILRVKSQGADPAQAQEQMLNGKVFPFRSSGITVLDDAPIMAERRDGGQVWVKQPVRVLGTRMFADEVSTVPREAFIGGIVLPENEIVGVKFYDLGGEVVYRPALFLVQVSHQNDTETLTKIAEIAGIGLTLGTGALVGLGVEASMAARVLLWADRAAFVLGTITTVINEHRGEIIERFGDSGREFLRYVDIVHSATAMYGFARLAISMGQIVNGFRTSYTNWRAAVRSVESELDDGERVVVQQITQQTDEVLQNADDVSSAAPRQLPAGEPTTIPPERQLGPGRPPTARERLEANRAARAEQARQAEIQEGIARVDRELAAGTHRRRISQDDLDWLNANPRHKEIAYDPDIGTYRVSEARQAIAAEESGVLTGPVSRSTAPGTDVLDGAGVAWSVKGIGPSSTVDSTANLIAGEALAGRPCLGDLRGMSMRDQAAVRTLVTQQLGTRTHAEIRFLPPGVERIRAQ
;
A
#
# COMPACT_ATOMS: atom_id res chain seq x y z
N MET A 1 -56.99 -33.95 -37.36
CA MET A 1 -55.73 -34.75 -37.41
C MET A 1 -54.53 -33.98 -38.01
N LEU A 2 -54.59 -32.65 -38.13
CA LEU A 2 -53.48 -31.80 -38.65
C LEU A 2 -52.88 -30.83 -37.60
N TRP A 3 -53.42 -30.84 -36.37
CA TRP A 3 -52.95 -30.01 -35.26
C TRP A 3 -51.97 -30.73 -34.32
N LEU A 4 -51.81 -32.06 -34.47
CA LEU A 4 -50.90 -32.89 -33.67
C LEU A 4 -49.50 -33.08 -34.30
N GLN A 5 -49.28 -32.65 -35.55
CA GLN A 5 -47.97 -32.71 -36.20
C GLN A 5 -47.10 -31.46 -35.97
N ARG A 6 -47.67 -30.32 -35.54
CA ARG A 6 -46.90 -29.10 -35.22
C ARG A 6 -46.23 -29.12 -33.84
N THR A 7 -46.73 -29.91 -32.89
CA THR A 7 -46.15 -30.01 -31.54
C THR A 7 -44.97 -30.97 -31.45
N ALA A 8 -44.92 -32.01 -32.29
CA ALA A 8 -43.78 -32.92 -32.37
C ALA A 8 -42.54 -32.27 -33.02
N GLY A 9 -42.73 -31.46 -34.06
CA GLY A 9 -41.65 -30.71 -34.71
C GLY A 9 -41.01 -29.67 -33.79
N ASN A 10 -41.81 -28.94 -33.00
CA ASN A 10 -41.27 -27.93 -32.07
C ASN A 10 -40.54 -28.53 -30.87
N ARG A 11 -40.89 -29.75 -30.40
CA ARG A 11 -40.09 -30.45 -29.38
C ARG A 11 -38.76 -30.96 -29.93
N ALA A 12 -38.73 -31.42 -31.18
CA ALA A 12 -37.48 -31.84 -31.81
C ALA A 12 -36.54 -30.64 -32.06
N VAL A 13 -37.07 -29.49 -32.47
CA VAL A 13 -36.29 -28.25 -32.64
C VAL A 13 -35.85 -27.65 -31.30
N ALA A 14 -36.69 -27.67 -30.26
CA ALA A 14 -36.30 -27.25 -28.91
C ALA A 14 -35.28 -28.21 -28.26
N ALA A 15 -35.32 -29.51 -28.56
CA ALA A 15 -34.32 -30.48 -28.13
C ALA A 15 -33.02 -30.42 -28.94
N HIS A 16 -33.02 -29.81 -30.13
CA HIS A 16 -31.81 -29.58 -30.94
C HIS A 16 -31.17 -28.20 -30.71
N LEU A 17 -31.86 -27.30 -30.00
CA LEU A 17 -31.35 -25.99 -29.57
C LEU A 17 -31.10 -25.94 -28.06
N SER A 18 -30.95 -27.10 -27.40
CA SER A 18 -30.27 -27.12 -26.10
C SER A 18 -28.82 -26.73 -26.39
N VAL A 19 -28.52 -25.44 -26.29
CA VAL A 19 -27.14 -24.95 -26.20
C VAL A 19 -26.50 -25.82 -25.11
N GLN A 20 -25.56 -26.67 -25.50
CA GLN A 20 -24.79 -27.45 -24.53
C GLN A 20 -24.03 -26.43 -23.69
N ARG A 21 -24.56 -26.12 -22.50
CA ARG A 21 -23.87 -25.29 -21.54
C ARG A 21 -22.66 -26.07 -21.07
N SER A 22 -21.51 -25.42 -21.07
CA SER A 22 -20.30 -25.98 -20.50
C SER A 22 -20.43 -25.95 -18.97
N ALA A 23 -19.68 -26.82 -18.28
CA ALA A 23 -19.69 -26.83 -16.81
C ALA A 23 -19.15 -25.51 -16.24
N GLU A 24 -18.32 -24.80 -17.01
CA GLU A 24 -17.80 -23.47 -16.74
C GLU A 24 -18.91 -22.42 -16.78
N SER A 25 -19.73 -22.40 -17.85
CA SER A 25 -20.88 -21.48 -17.95
C SER A 25 -21.92 -21.75 -16.88
N ASP A 26 -22.18 -23.02 -16.54
CA ASP A 26 -23.11 -23.36 -15.47
C ASP A 26 -22.64 -22.82 -14.11
N LEU A 27 -21.34 -22.90 -13.80
CA LEU A 27 -20.79 -22.30 -12.58
C LEU A 27 -20.92 -20.77 -12.57
N ILE A 28 -20.66 -20.10 -13.70
CA ILE A 28 -20.82 -18.64 -13.80
C ILE A 28 -22.30 -18.25 -13.59
N ASP A 29 -23.24 -18.98 -14.20
CA ASP A 29 -24.68 -18.75 -14.05
C ASP A 29 -25.15 -18.96 -12.60
N GLU A 30 -24.63 -19.98 -11.90
CA GLU A 30 -24.92 -20.23 -10.48
C GLU A 30 -24.55 -19.04 -9.58
N HIS A 31 -23.52 -18.28 -9.96
CA HIS A 31 -23.04 -17.09 -9.26
C HIS A 31 -23.54 -15.78 -9.90
N THR A 32 -24.45 -15.82 -10.88
CA THR A 32 -24.99 -14.63 -11.54
C THR A 32 -26.46 -14.42 -11.19
N SER A 33 -26.77 -13.26 -10.62
CA SER A 33 -28.12 -12.88 -10.21
C SER A 33 -28.53 -11.58 -10.90
N TRP A 34 -29.60 -11.63 -11.70
CA TRP A 34 -30.14 -10.46 -12.42
C TRP A 34 -29.13 -9.79 -13.35
N GLY A 35 -28.19 -10.57 -13.89
CA GLY A 35 -27.11 -10.08 -14.75
C GLY A 35 -25.92 -9.49 -13.98
N ASN A 36 -25.96 -9.49 -12.65
CA ASN A 36 -24.83 -9.13 -11.80
C ASN A 36 -24.10 -10.39 -11.33
N LEU A 37 -22.80 -10.47 -11.56
CA LEU A 37 -21.97 -11.55 -11.07
C LEU A 37 -21.69 -11.33 -9.57
N ALA A 38 -21.60 -12.40 -8.79
CA ALA A 38 -21.12 -12.37 -7.41
C ALA A 38 -19.65 -12.79 -7.41
N GLU A 39 -18.75 -11.85 -7.69
CA GLU A 39 -17.33 -12.11 -7.93
C GLU A 39 -16.64 -12.73 -6.72
N ASP A 40 -17.05 -12.34 -5.51
CA ASP A 40 -16.51 -12.83 -4.24
C ASP A 40 -16.87 -14.31 -3.98
N ASP A 41 -18.12 -14.69 -4.23
CA ASP A 41 -18.58 -16.06 -4.11
C ASP A 41 -17.98 -16.95 -5.21
N LEU A 42 -17.89 -16.46 -6.45
CA LEU A 42 -17.24 -17.18 -7.54
C LEU A 42 -15.74 -17.37 -7.29
N GLY A 43 -15.03 -16.34 -6.84
CA GLY A 43 -13.61 -16.41 -6.49
C GLY A 43 -13.32 -17.47 -5.43
N ARG A 44 -14.16 -17.56 -4.38
CA ARG A 44 -14.07 -18.62 -3.35
C ARG A 44 -14.36 -20.02 -3.90
N ALA A 45 -15.35 -20.15 -4.77
CA ALA A 45 -15.67 -21.43 -5.41
C ALA A 45 -14.51 -21.91 -6.30
N LEU A 46 -13.89 -21.00 -7.04
CA LEU A 46 -12.72 -21.28 -7.88
C LEU A 46 -11.48 -21.64 -7.04
N LEU A 47 -11.23 -20.95 -5.93
CA LEU A 47 -10.16 -21.33 -4.99
C LEU A 47 -10.35 -22.76 -4.47
N ALA A 48 -11.56 -23.14 -4.07
CA ALA A 48 -11.85 -24.48 -3.57
C ALA A 48 -11.53 -25.56 -4.62
N ARG A 49 -11.74 -25.27 -5.91
CA ARG A 49 -11.36 -26.13 -7.04
C ARG A 49 -9.86 -26.13 -7.28
N ALA A 50 -9.21 -24.96 -7.24
CA ALA A 50 -7.76 -24.83 -7.40
C ALA A 50 -6.99 -25.66 -6.36
N VAL A 51 -7.39 -25.61 -5.09
CA VAL A 51 -6.76 -26.39 -4.02
C VAL A 51 -6.90 -27.91 -4.24
N ARG A 52 -7.92 -28.37 -4.97
CA ARG A 52 -8.09 -29.78 -5.37
C ARG A 52 -7.30 -30.16 -6.64
N GLY A 53 -6.53 -29.23 -7.20
CA GLY A 53 -5.74 -29.44 -8.42
C GLY A 53 -6.53 -29.25 -9.72
N GLU A 54 -7.77 -28.74 -9.67
CA GLU A 54 -8.63 -28.51 -10.84
C GLU A 54 -8.23 -27.22 -11.61
N HIS A 55 -6.93 -26.94 -11.75
CA HIS A 55 -6.41 -25.66 -12.25
C HIS A 55 -6.81 -25.33 -13.69
N GLN A 56 -6.97 -26.33 -14.55
CA GLN A 56 -7.39 -26.14 -15.94
C GLN A 56 -8.85 -25.69 -16.03
N PHE A 57 -9.72 -26.25 -15.19
CA PHE A 57 -11.11 -25.84 -15.11
C PHE A 57 -11.22 -24.39 -14.62
N VAL A 58 -10.44 -24.03 -13.59
CA VAL A 58 -10.41 -22.64 -13.10
C VAL A 58 -9.98 -21.66 -14.21
N GLN A 59 -8.92 -21.99 -14.97
CA GLN A 59 -8.51 -21.16 -16.11
C GLN A 59 -9.58 -21.07 -17.20
N ALA A 60 -10.30 -22.17 -17.47
CA ALA A 60 -11.40 -22.17 -18.44
C ALA A 60 -12.55 -21.25 -17.99
N VAL A 61 -12.96 -21.31 -16.72
CA VAL A 61 -13.98 -20.39 -16.16
C VAL A 61 -13.55 -18.93 -16.32
N LEU A 62 -12.31 -18.60 -15.98
CA LEU A 62 -11.79 -17.24 -16.15
C LEU A 62 -11.72 -16.82 -17.63
N GLY A 63 -11.55 -17.76 -18.56
CA GLY A 63 -11.58 -17.50 -19.99
C GLY A 63 -12.96 -17.17 -20.54
N GLU A 64 -14.03 -17.63 -19.88
CA GLU A 64 -15.42 -17.34 -20.23
C GLU A 64 -15.90 -15.99 -19.66
N LEU A 65 -15.21 -15.43 -18.67
CA LEU A 65 -15.53 -14.12 -18.10
C LEU A 65 -15.12 -12.97 -19.02
N GLY A 66 -15.95 -11.92 -19.07
CA GLY A 66 -15.58 -10.64 -19.67
C GLY A 66 -14.43 -9.99 -18.89
N TRP A 67 -13.61 -9.19 -19.58
CA TRP A 67 -12.38 -8.62 -19.02
C TRP A 67 -12.58 -7.90 -17.68
N HIS A 68 -13.64 -7.09 -17.53
CA HIS A 68 -13.98 -6.38 -16.30
C HIS A 68 -14.38 -7.24 -15.10
N ASN A 69 -14.84 -8.47 -15.33
CA ASN A 69 -15.23 -9.37 -14.24
C ASN A 69 -14.08 -10.31 -13.88
N ARG A 70 -13.08 -10.40 -14.76
CA ARG A 70 -12.06 -11.43 -14.71
C ARG A 70 -10.94 -11.06 -13.76
N ASP A 71 -10.53 -9.79 -13.77
CA ASP A 71 -9.67 -9.16 -12.77
C ASP A 71 -10.33 -9.18 -11.38
N ASP A 72 -11.58 -8.76 -11.26
CA ASP A 72 -12.33 -8.76 -9.99
C ASP A 72 -12.44 -10.17 -9.38
N VAL A 73 -12.83 -11.17 -10.18
CA VAL A 73 -12.89 -12.57 -9.71
C VAL A 73 -11.50 -13.11 -9.36
N SER A 74 -10.46 -12.74 -10.11
CA SER A 74 -9.07 -13.13 -9.82
C SER A 74 -8.59 -12.53 -8.50
N LEU A 75 -8.96 -11.27 -8.24
CA LEU A 75 -8.65 -10.59 -6.99
C LEU A 75 -9.33 -11.28 -5.82
N GLU A 76 -10.63 -11.57 -5.92
CA GLU A 76 -11.39 -12.24 -4.86
C GLU A 76 -10.88 -13.67 -4.59
N LEU A 77 -10.48 -14.40 -5.63
CA LEU A 77 -9.79 -15.70 -5.47
C LEU A 77 -8.51 -15.55 -4.65
N MET A 78 -7.67 -14.57 -4.99
CA MET A 78 -6.40 -14.32 -4.33
C MET A 78 -6.55 -13.84 -2.88
N LEU A 79 -7.53 -12.96 -2.62
CA LEU A 79 -7.88 -12.50 -1.28
C LEU A 79 -8.38 -13.65 -0.40
N ALA A 80 -9.14 -14.59 -0.97
CA ALA A 80 -9.62 -15.77 -0.27
C ALA A 80 -8.52 -16.81 0.01
N ALA A 81 -7.50 -16.87 -0.84
CA ALA A 81 -6.41 -17.83 -0.68
C ALA A 81 -5.56 -17.49 0.54
N SER A 82 -5.09 -18.50 1.27
CA SER A 82 -3.98 -18.39 2.23
C SER A 82 -2.63 -18.60 1.54
N ASN A 83 -1.52 -18.21 2.18
CA ASN A 83 -0.19 -18.44 1.63
C ASN A 83 0.11 -19.93 1.43
N ASP A 84 -0.30 -20.80 2.35
CA ASP A 84 -0.07 -22.24 2.25
C ASP A 84 -0.83 -22.85 1.06
N GLN A 85 -2.05 -22.38 0.80
CA GLN A 85 -2.81 -22.80 -0.38
C GLN A 85 -2.12 -22.35 -1.67
N LEU A 86 -1.59 -21.13 -1.73
CA LEU A 86 -0.85 -20.67 -2.91
C LEU A 86 0.43 -21.48 -3.12
N VAL A 87 1.17 -21.82 -2.06
CA VAL A 87 2.34 -22.70 -2.13
C VAL A 87 1.95 -24.09 -2.63
N ALA A 88 0.84 -24.65 -2.14
CA ALA A 88 0.32 -25.94 -2.61
C ALA A 88 -0.06 -25.90 -4.10
N ILE A 89 -0.75 -24.84 -4.55
CA ILE A 89 -1.09 -24.63 -5.96
C ILE A 89 0.19 -24.54 -6.82
N ALA A 90 1.17 -23.74 -6.40
CA ALA A 90 2.46 -23.57 -7.07
C ALA A 90 3.30 -24.87 -7.16
N GLY A 91 2.98 -25.88 -6.36
CA GLY A 91 3.64 -27.19 -6.37
C GLY A 91 3.49 -27.96 -7.68
N SER A 92 2.47 -27.67 -8.49
CA SER A 92 2.21 -28.33 -9.78
C SER A 92 2.46 -27.39 -10.97
N GLU A 93 2.76 -27.94 -12.14
CA GLU A 93 2.92 -27.13 -13.36
C GLU A 93 1.62 -26.41 -13.72
N SER A 94 0.48 -27.10 -13.73
CA SER A 94 -0.82 -26.49 -14.04
C SER A 94 -1.22 -25.41 -13.03
N GLY A 95 -0.83 -25.56 -11.76
CA GLY A 95 -1.08 -24.55 -10.74
C GLY A 95 -0.16 -23.34 -10.88
N ARG A 96 1.11 -23.52 -11.28
CA ARG A 96 1.99 -22.39 -11.65
C ARG A 96 1.42 -21.58 -12.81
N ARG A 97 0.85 -22.24 -13.83
CA ARG A 97 0.17 -21.58 -14.96
C ARG A 97 -1.07 -20.82 -14.52
N LEU A 98 -1.84 -21.36 -13.57
CA LEU A 98 -2.95 -20.62 -12.96
C LEU A 98 -2.45 -19.38 -12.22
N LEU A 99 -1.36 -19.47 -11.45
CA LEU A 99 -0.79 -18.30 -10.77
C LEU A 99 -0.21 -17.27 -11.75
N ASP A 100 0.36 -17.70 -12.86
CA ASP A 100 0.72 -16.78 -13.94
C ASP A 100 -0.51 -16.03 -14.42
N ARG A 101 -1.59 -16.76 -14.74
CA ARG A 101 -2.84 -16.15 -15.17
C ARG A 101 -3.34 -15.12 -14.17
N MET A 102 -3.37 -15.45 -12.87
CA MET A 102 -3.72 -14.50 -11.81
C MET A 102 -2.79 -13.28 -11.79
N TYR A 103 -1.51 -13.47 -12.02
CA TYR A 103 -0.57 -12.37 -12.07
C TYR A 103 -0.87 -11.41 -13.23
N ASP A 104 -1.18 -11.89 -14.43
CA ASP A 104 -1.58 -11.02 -15.55
C ASP A 104 -2.82 -10.19 -15.20
N GLU A 105 -3.88 -10.85 -14.73
CA GLU A 105 -5.15 -10.17 -14.42
C GLU A 105 -4.97 -9.11 -13.32
N LEU A 106 -4.01 -9.31 -12.41
CA LEU A 106 -3.73 -8.41 -11.28
C LEU A 106 -2.53 -7.47 -11.52
N SER A 107 -1.99 -7.44 -12.74
CA SER A 107 -0.87 -6.57 -13.13
C SER A 107 -1.09 -5.80 -14.43
N GLU A 108 -2.26 -5.95 -15.05
CA GLU A 108 -2.71 -5.19 -16.22
C GLU A 108 -3.59 -3.98 -15.82
N GLY A 109 -3.52 -2.89 -16.59
CA GLY A 109 -4.41 -1.75 -16.41
C GLY A 109 -4.09 -0.85 -15.21
N ASN A 110 -5.14 -0.27 -14.61
CA ASN A 110 -5.01 0.63 -13.46
C ASN A 110 -5.12 -0.17 -12.16
N LEU A 111 -3.97 -0.49 -11.59
CA LEU A 111 -3.88 -1.37 -10.42
C LEU A 111 -4.29 -0.66 -9.14
N SER A 112 -5.25 -1.24 -8.44
CA SER A 112 -5.52 -0.98 -7.03
C SER A 112 -4.38 -1.51 -6.15
N ASP A 113 -4.27 -0.99 -4.93
CA ASP A 113 -3.26 -1.46 -3.97
C ASP A 113 -3.46 -2.93 -3.57
N ASP A 114 -4.70 -3.43 -3.61
CA ASP A 114 -4.98 -4.85 -3.34
C ASP A 114 -4.47 -5.75 -4.46
N GLU A 115 -4.70 -5.38 -5.73
CA GLU A 115 -4.18 -6.14 -6.88
C GLU A 115 -2.66 -6.16 -6.90
N ARG A 116 -2.00 -5.02 -6.63
CA ARG A 116 -0.54 -4.97 -6.47
C ARG A 116 -0.06 -5.88 -5.34
N THR A 117 -0.73 -5.83 -4.19
CA THR A 117 -0.40 -6.70 -3.05
C THR A 117 -0.54 -8.18 -3.41
N GLN A 118 -1.59 -8.56 -4.13
CA GLN A 118 -1.81 -9.95 -4.53
C GLN A 118 -0.86 -10.41 -5.64
N SER A 119 -0.51 -9.55 -6.61
CA SER A 119 0.48 -9.88 -7.64
C SER A 119 1.89 -10.05 -7.07
N ASP A 120 2.30 -9.21 -6.11
CA ASP A 120 3.56 -9.38 -5.38
C ASP A 120 3.58 -10.68 -4.56
N ARG A 121 2.44 -11.02 -3.95
CA ARG A 121 2.28 -12.27 -3.21
C ARG A 121 2.43 -13.49 -4.12
N ILE A 122 1.99 -13.43 -5.38
CA ILE A 122 2.23 -14.46 -6.39
C ILE A 122 3.73 -14.57 -6.69
N LEU A 123 4.40 -13.46 -6.97
CA LEU A 123 5.86 -13.46 -7.23
C LEU A 123 6.64 -14.07 -6.08
N ARG A 124 6.27 -13.74 -4.83
CA ARG A 124 6.88 -14.31 -3.62
C ARG A 124 6.70 -15.82 -3.54
N VAL A 125 5.48 -16.33 -3.71
CA VAL A 125 5.20 -17.77 -3.69
C VAL A 125 5.97 -18.51 -4.79
N LYS A 126 6.01 -17.94 -6.00
CA LYS A 126 6.77 -18.54 -7.11
C LYS A 126 8.27 -18.54 -6.85
N SER A 127 8.80 -17.48 -6.23
CA SER A 127 10.21 -17.38 -5.85
C SER A 127 10.62 -18.45 -4.83
N GLN A 128 9.72 -18.81 -3.89
CA GLN A 128 10.01 -19.81 -2.87
C GLN A 128 10.27 -21.22 -3.42
N GLY A 129 9.77 -21.51 -4.62
CA GLY A 129 10.04 -22.74 -5.35
C GLY A 129 11.39 -22.79 -6.07
N ALA A 130 12.08 -21.66 -6.21
CA ALA A 130 13.43 -21.62 -6.76
C ALA A 130 14.46 -22.07 -5.72
N ASP A 131 15.57 -22.66 -6.19
CA ASP A 131 16.71 -23.00 -5.33
C ASP A 131 17.35 -21.70 -4.79
N PRO A 132 17.43 -21.49 -3.46
CA PRO A 132 18.07 -20.31 -2.88
C PRO A 132 19.51 -20.10 -3.35
N ALA A 133 20.28 -21.16 -3.61
CA ALA A 133 21.65 -21.02 -4.08
C ALA A 133 21.70 -20.44 -5.51
N GLN A 134 20.83 -20.94 -6.39
CA GLN A 134 20.66 -20.41 -7.74
C GLN A 134 20.15 -18.96 -7.71
N ALA A 135 19.16 -18.66 -6.86
CA ALA A 135 18.65 -17.30 -6.71
C ALA A 135 19.71 -16.32 -6.20
N GLN A 136 20.53 -16.76 -5.23
CA GLN A 136 21.67 -15.99 -4.74
C GLN A 136 22.67 -15.70 -5.87
N GLU A 137 23.04 -16.71 -6.66
CA GLU A 137 23.94 -16.54 -7.81
C GLU A 137 23.36 -15.55 -8.83
N GLN A 138 22.07 -15.64 -9.11
CA GLN A 138 21.36 -14.73 -10.02
C GLN A 138 21.26 -13.30 -9.49
N MET A 139 21.13 -13.08 -8.18
CA MET A 139 21.18 -11.72 -7.61
C MET A 139 22.59 -11.12 -7.67
N LEU A 140 23.62 -11.95 -7.43
CA LEU A 140 25.00 -11.48 -7.40
C LEU A 140 25.58 -11.29 -8.80
N ASN A 141 25.21 -12.12 -9.78
CA ASN A 141 25.85 -12.15 -11.10
C ASN A 141 24.85 -12.20 -12.28
N GLY A 142 23.56 -12.09 -12.01
CA GLY A 142 22.53 -12.19 -13.04
C GLY A 142 22.35 -10.92 -13.86
N LYS A 143 21.33 -10.97 -14.71
CA LYS A 143 21.00 -9.91 -15.66
C LYS A 143 20.35 -8.75 -14.90
N VAL A 144 20.82 -7.54 -15.13
CA VAL A 144 20.21 -6.30 -14.64
C VAL A 144 19.73 -5.50 -15.84
N PHE A 145 18.42 -5.33 -15.97
CA PHE A 145 17.83 -4.53 -17.04
C PHE A 145 17.76 -3.07 -16.58
N PRO A 146 18.35 -2.11 -17.32
CA PRO A 146 18.12 -0.69 -17.05
C PRO A 146 16.66 -0.37 -17.38
N PHE A 147 15.98 0.38 -16.51
CA PHE A 147 14.64 0.88 -16.77
C PHE A 147 14.61 2.39 -16.58
N ARG A 148 14.05 3.08 -17.57
CA ARG A 148 13.78 4.50 -17.53
C ARG A 148 12.61 4.80 -18.45
N SER A 149 11.58 5.45 -17.90
CA SER A 149 10.35 5.76 -18.61
C SER A 149 10.62 6.68 -19.80
N SER A 150 9.91 6.44 -20.90
CA SER A 150 9.91 7.35 -22.03
C SER A 150 9.19 8.65 -21.66
N GLY A 151 9.71 9.80 -22.09
CA GLY A 151 9.08 11.09 -21.83
C GLY A 151 9.53 12.17 -22.81
N ILE A 152 8.75 13.25 -22.95
CA ILE A 152 9.04 14.34 -23.90
C ILE A 152 10.39 15.01 -23.59
N THR A 153 10.79 15.00 -22.31
CA THR A 153 12.05 15.55 -21.80
C THR A 153 13.12 14.50 -21.51
N VAL A 154 12.81 13.22 -21.68
CA VAL A 154 13.72 12.10 -21.40
C VAL A 154 14.35 11.63 -22.70
N LEU A 155 15.55 12.14 -23.00
CA LEU A 155 16.27 11.83 -24.24
C LEU A 155 16.86 10.41 -24.27
N ASP A 156 17.19 9.88 -23.09
CA ASP A 156 17.77 8.56 -22.91
C ASP A 156 16.80 7.70 -22.09
N ASP A 157 15.89 7.01 -22.77
CA ASP A 157 14.92 6.08 -22.17
C ASP A 157 15.38 4.62 -22.31
N ALA A 158 14.86 3.75 -21.46
CA ALA A 158 15.14 2.32 -21.50
C ALA A 158 13.87 1.49 -21.20
N PRO A 159 12.81 1.63 -22.03
CA PRO A 159 11.60 0.85 -21.81
C PRO A 159 11.90 -0.64 -21.97
N ILE A 160 11.27 -1.45 -21.12
CA ILE A 160 11.32 -2.91 -21.18
C ILE A 160 10.04 -3.37 -21.87
N MET A 161 10.17 -4.13 -22.95
CA MET A 161 9.06 -4.85 -23.57
C MET A 161 9.12 -6.28 -23.06
N ALA A 162 8.05 -6.76 -22.42
CA ALA A 162 8.01 -8.13 -21.94
C ALA A 162 6.64 -8.74 -22.21
N GLU A 163 6.64 -10.00 -22.61
CA GLU A 163 5.42 -10.75 -22.90
C GLU A 163 5.61 -12.17 -22.37
N ARG A 164 4.57 -12.72 -21.73
CA ARG A 164 4.58 -14.15 -21.47
C ARG A 164 4.44 -14.95 -22.76
N ARG A 165 5.10 -16.10 -22.78
CA ARG A 165 5.06 -17.11 -23.84
C ARG A 165 4.53 -18.42 -23.26
N ASP A 166 4.27 -19.37 -24.15
CA ASP A 166 3.85 -20.71 -23.78
C ASP A 166 4.81 -21.34 -22.77
N GLY A 167 4.26 -22.14 -21.85
CA GLY A 167 5.07 -22.82 -20.85
C GLY A 167 5.71 -21.89 -19.81
N GLY A 168 5.16 -20.70 -19.57
CA GLY A 168 5.63 -19.80 -18.51
C GLY A 168 6.94 -19.09 -18.79
N GLN A 169 7.31 -19.04 -20.06
CA GLN A 169 8.50 -18.32 -20.44
C GLN A 169 8.18 -16.83 -20.56
N VAL A 170 9.15 -15.98 -20.26
CA VAL A 170 9.02 -14.53 -20.41
C VAL A 170 9.94 -14.10 -21.52
N TRP A 171 9.37 -13.63 -22.62
CA TRP A 171 10.14 -12.98 -23.68
C TRP A 171 10.36 -11.52 -23.27
N VAL A 172 11.61 -11.06 -23.37
CA VAL A 172 12.02 -9.72 -22.94
C VAL A 172 12.85 -9.08 -24.02
N LYS A 173 12.57 -7.82 -24.34
CA LYS A 173 13.33 -7.02 -25.28
C LYS A 173 13.49 -5.59 -24.79
N GLN A 174 14.65 -5.00 -25.07
CA GLN A 174 14.91 -3.57 -24.94
C GLN A 174 15.28 -2.96 -26.30
N PRO A 175 15.11 -1.65 -26.49
CA PRO A 175 15.52 -0.99 -27.73
C PRO A 175 17.03 -1.05 -27.98
N VAL A 176 17.45 -1.19 -29.25
CA VAL A 176 18.88 -1.18 -29.65
C VAL A 176 19.63 0.08 -29.16
N ARG A 177 18.95 1.22 -29.06
CA ARG A 177 19.57 2.47 -28.57
C ARG A 177 20.12 2.36 -27.14
N VAL A 178 19.50 1.55 -26.28
CA VAL A 178 19.94 1.32 -24.89
C VAL A 178 21.37 0.77 -24.86
N LEU A 179 21.73 -0.11 -25.82
CA LEU A 179 23.07 -0.70 -25.96
C LEU A 179 24.18 0.35 -26.16
N GLY A 180 23.86 1.50 -26.76
CA GLY A 180 24.81 2.57 -27.07
C GLY A 180 24.82 3.72 -26.05
N THR A 181 23.88 3.76 -25.11
CA THR A 181 23.74 4.86 -24.16
C THR A 181 24.66 4.66 -22.96
N ARG A 182 25.61 5.58 -22.77
CA ARG A 182 26.66 5.47 -21.72
C ARG A 182 26.10 5.32 -20.30
N MET A 183 24.96 5.95 -20.01
CA MET A 183 24.38 5.91 -18.65
C MET A 183 23.90 4.50 -18.24
N PHE A 184 23.67 3.60 -19.20
CA PHE A 184 23.22 2.22 -18.99
C PHE A 184 24.33 1.19 -19.19
N ALA A 185 25.58 1.62 -19.38
CA ALA A 185 26.66 0.74 -19.82
C ALA A 185 26.94 -0.42 -18.86
N ASP A 186 26.84 -0.17 -17.56
CA ASP A 186 27.09 -1.17 -16.52
C ASP A 186 26.03 -2.28 -16.57
N GLU A 187 24.76 -1.92 -16.65
CA GLU A 187 23.63 -2.86 -16.69
C GLU A 187 23.60 -3.61 -18.02
N VAL A 188 23.77 -2.89 -19.13
CA VAL A 188 23.85 -3.48 -20.48
C VAL A 188 24.94 -4.53 -20.57
N SER A 189 26.06 -4.39 -19.85
CA SER A 189 27.14 -5.39 -19.83
C SER A 189 26.72 -6.72 -19.19
N THR A 190 25.66 -6.73 -18.37
CA THR A 190 25.12 -7.94 -17.72
C THR A 190 24.07 -8.66 -18.57
N VAL A 191 23.58 -8.02 -19.64
CA VAL A 191 22.47 -8.52 -20.47
C VAL A 191 23.00 -9.00 -21.83
N PRO A 192 22.58 -10.19 -22.32
CA PRO A 192 22.94 -10.65 -23.66
C PRO A 192 22.53 -9.65 -24.75
N ARG A 193 23.37 -9.47 -25.78
CA ARG A 193 23.12 -8.51 -26.86
C ARG A 193 21.82 -8.78 -27.61
N GLU A 194 21.40 -10.05 -27.66
CA GLU A 194 20.17 -10.52 -28.26
C GLU A 194 18.94 -9.82 -27.67
N ALA A 195 18.98 -9.47 -26.36
CA ALA A 195 17.90 -8.78 -25.67
C ALA A 195 17.60 -7.39 -26.29
N PHE A 196 18.58 -6.77 -26.94
CA PHE A 196 18.43 -5.45 -27.56
C PHE A 196 17.99 -5.51 -29.03
N ILE A 197 18.10 -6.68 -29.67
CA ILE A 197 17.84 -6.86 -31.11
C ILE A 197 16.52 -7.61 -31.31
N GLY A 198 16.50 -8.88 -30.92
CA GLY A 198 15.38 -9.82 -31.09
C GLY A 198 14.63 -10.14 -29.80
N GLY A 199 15.18 -9.74 -28.66
CA GLY A 199 14.74 -10.19 -27.35
C GLY A 199 15.37 -11.53 -26.96
N ILE A 200 15.23 -11.86 -25.67
CA ILE A 200 15.62 -13.15 -25.09
C ILE A 200 14.42 -13.78 -24.40
N VAL A 201 14.50 -15.08 -24.16
CA VAL A 201 13.48 -15.82 -23.43
C VAL A 201 14.07 -16.26 -22.09
N LEU A 202 13.38 -15.92 -21.01
CA LEU A 202 13.76 -16.22 -19.64
C LEU A 202 12.74 -17.19 -19.02
N PRO A 203 13.15 -18.13 -18.16
CA PRO A 203 12.23 -18.81 -17.25
C PRO A 203 11.52 -17.79 -16.35
N GLU A 204 10.21 -17.94 -16.11
CA GLU A 204 9.43 -17.09 -15.19
C GLU A 204 10.06 -16.88 -13.81
N ASN A 205 10.77 -17.89 -13.31
CA ASN A 205 11.37 -17.93 -11.97
C ASN A 205 12.85 -17.55 -11.95
N GLU A 206 13.46 -17.24 -13.11
CA GLU A 206 14.82 -16.70 -13.14
C GLU A 206 14.83 -15.34 -12.45
N ILE A 207 15.69 -15.16 -11.44
CA ILE A 207 15.84 -13.87 -10.77
C ILE A 207 16.63 -12.93 -11.68
N VAL A 208 16.07 -11.76 -11.92
CA VAL A 208 16.67 -10.65 -12.68
C VAL A 208 16.60 -9.38 -11.86
N GLY A 209 17.57 -8.48 -12.07
CA GLY A 209 17.53 -7.12 -11.54
C GLY A 209 16.85 -6.17 -12.52
N VAL A 210 16.13 -5.18 -12.01
CA VAL A 210 15.67 -4.02 -12.78
C VAL A 210 16.17 -2.76 -12.10
N LYS A 211 16.95 -1.94 -12.80
CA LYS A 211 17.48 -0.68 -12.26
C LYS A 211 16.59 0.48 -12.68
N PHE A 212 15.88 1.07 -11.73
CA PHE A 212 14.95 2.18 -11.96
C PHE A 212 15.68 3.52 -11.87
N TYR A 213 16.07 4.08 -13.02
CA TYR A 213 16.78 5.36 -13.08
C TYR A 213 15.93 6.55 -12.62
N ASP A 214 14.62 6.48 -12.83
CA ASP A 214 13.69 7.52 -12.38
C ASP A 214 13.46 7.46 -10.85
N LEU A 215 13.91 6.39 -10.18
CA LEU A 215 13.87 6.20 -8.73
C LEU A 215 15.28 6.23 -8.13
N GLY A 216 16.13 7.15 -8.61
CA GLY A 216 17.49 7.33 -8.10
C GLY A 216 18.47 6.19 -8.44
N GLY A 217 18.08 5.23 -9.29
CA GLY A 217 18.90 4.09 -9.67
C GLY A 217 18.82 2.91 -8.70
N GLU A 218 17.71 2.76 -7.97
CA GLU A 218 17.41 1.55 -7.19
C GLU A 218 17.36 0.30 -8.08
N VAL A 219 17.97 -0.80 -7.62
CA VAL A 219 17.88 -2.10 -8.30
C VAL A 219 16.94 -3.02 -7.54
N VAL A 220 15.87 -3.47 -8.18
CA VAL A 220 14.94 -4.44 -7.60
C VAL A 220 15.17 -5.81 -8.23
N TYR A 221 15.46 -6.82 -7.42
CA TYR A 221 15.63 -8.20 -7.89
C TYR A 221 14.35 -9.01 -7.68
N ARG A 222 13.81 -9.58 -8.77
CA ARG A 222 12.55 -10.33 -8.80
C ARG A 222 12.60 -11.44 -9.86
N PRO A 223 11.67 -12.41 -9.83
CA PRO A 223 11.49 -13.35 -10.93
C PRO A 223 11.23 -12.63 -12.25
N ALA A 224 11.68 -13.19 -13.38
CA ALA A 224 11.52 -12.59 -14.70
C ALA A 224 10.05 -12.29 -15.05
N LEU A 225 9.09 -12.99 -14.45
CA LEU A 225 7.66 -12.67 -14.56
C LEU A 225 7.34 -11.21 -14.23
N PHE A 226 8.08 -10.60 -13.30
CA PHE A 226 7.97 -9.19 -12.92
C PHE A 226 8.17 -8.22 -14.10
N LEU A 227 8.98 -8.61 -15.10
CA LEU A 227 9.24 -7.76 -16.26
C LEU A 227 7.97 -7.50 -17.08
N VAL A 228 6.98 -8.41 -17.05
CA VAL A 228 5.68 -8.21 -17.71
C VAL A 228 4.95 -7.01 -17.09
N GLN A 229 4.87 -6.95 -15.76
CA GLN A 229 4.29 -5.80 -15.05
C GLN A 229 5.05 -4.51 -15.34
N VAL A 230 6.39 -4.54 -15.33
CA VAL A 230 7.21 -3.36 -15.68
C VAL A 230 6.93 -2.89 -17.11
N SER A 231 6.69 -3.80 -18.05
CA SER A 231 6.41 -3.45 -19.45
C SER A 231 5.04 -2.79 -19.67
N HIS A 232 4.09 -3.01 -18.76
CA HIS A 232 2.76 -2.39 -18.81
C HIS A 232 2.76 -0.97 -18.23
N GLN A 233 3.83 -0.55 -17.55
CA GLN A 233 3.88 0.74 -16.88
C GLN A 233 4.51 1.83 -17.72
N ASN A 234 3.69 2.83 -18.06
CA ASN A 234 4.12 4.07 -18.69
C ASN A 234 4.13 5.27 -17.72
N ASP A 235 3.75 5.11 -16.46
CA ASP A 235 3.60 6.20 -15.49
C ASP A 235 4.52 6.06 -14.27
N THR A 236 5.16 7.17 -13.89
CA THR A 236 6.10 7.29 -12.77
C THR A 236 5.42 7.03 -11.43
N GLU A 237 4.14 7.41 -11.26
CA GLU A 237 3.41 7.15 -10.01
C GLU A 237 3.28 5.64 -9.74
N THR A 238 3.10 4.85 -10.80
CA THR A 238 2.99 3.39 -10.68
C THR A 238 4.34 2.75 -10.36
N LEU A 239 5.45 3.33 -10.84
CA LEU A 239 6.81 2.88 -10.55
C LEU A 239 7.22 3.13 -9.10
N THR A 240 6.91 4.32 -8.57
CA THR A 240 7.16 4.62 -7.15
C THR A 240 6.42 3.61 -6.26
N LYS A 241 5.16 3.29 -6.60
CA LYS A 241 4.37 2.30 -5.87
C LYS A 241 4.90 0.87 -6.02
N ILE A 242 5.47 0.49 -7.18
CA ILE A 242 6.19 -0.78 -7.34
C ILE A 242 7.36 -0.86 -6.35
N ALA A 243 8.16 0.21 -6.23
CA ALA A 243 9.32 0.23 -5.35
C ALA A 243 8.91 0.29 -3.86
N GLU A 244 7.86 1.05 -3.54
CA GLU A 244 7.35 1.18 -2.16
C GLU A 244 6.70 -0.12 -1.65
N ILE A 245 5.85 -0.78 -2.44
CA ILE A 245 5.16 -2.02 -2.02
C ILE A 245 6.17 -3.17 -1.88
N ALA A 246 7.23 -3.17 -2.69
CA ALA A 246 8.35 -4.09 -2.52
C ALA A 246 8.98 -4.03 -1.10
N GLY A 247 8.86 -2.89 -0.39
CA GLY A 247 9.37 -2.68 0.97
C GLY A 247 8.38 -2.93 2.12
N ILE A 248 7.06 -2.86 1.89
CA ILE A 248 6.06 -2.91 2.98
C ILE A 248 5.46 -4.31 3.21
N GLY A 249 5.78 -5.29 2.35
CA GLY A 249 5.31 -6.69 2.44
C GLY A 249 5.73 -7.49 3.68
N LEU A 250 6.39 -6.86 4.67
CA LEU A 250 6.86 -7.47 5.91
C LEU A 250 5.94 -7.22 7.12
N THR A 251 4.77 -6.58 6.95
CA THR A 251 3.77 -6.43 8.02
C THR A 251 2.98 -7.71 8.34
N LEU A 252 3.55 -8.89 8.07
CA LEU A 252 2.99 -10.16 8.53
C LEU A 252 3.07 -10.23 10.07
N GLY A 253 2.02 -9.74 10.75
CA GLY A 253 1.65 -10.24 12.09
C GLY A 253 2.22 -9.52 13.32
N THR A 254 2.51 -8.22 13.28
CA THR A 254 2.92 -7.45 14.47
C THR A 254 1.88 -7.42 15.61
N GLY A 255 0.66 -7.93 15.42
CA GLY A 255 -0.40 -7.92 16.43
C GLY A 255 -0.52 -9.15 17.35
N ALA A 256 0.08 -10.31 17.03
CA ALA A 256 -0.29 -11.57 17.71
C ALA A 256 0.73 -12.13 18.71
N LEU A 257 2.00 -11.73 18.66
CA LEU A 257 3.07 -12.38 19.45
C LEU A 257 3.57 -11.59 20.65
N VAL A 258 3.31 -10.27 20.73
CA VAL A 258 3.84 -9.43 21.83
C VAL A 258 3.01 -9.56 23.13
N GLY A 259 1.80 -10.12 23.08
CA GLY A 259 0.87 -10.14 24.21
C GLY A 259 0.89 -11.37 25.12
N LEU A 260 1.60 -12.45 24.78
CA LEU A 260 1.43 -13.72 25.48
C LEU A 260 2.78 -14.25 25.98
N GLY A 261 2.94 -14.25 27.31
CA GLY A 261 4.10 -14.79 28.02
C GLY A 261 4.27 -16.29 27.82
N VAL A 262 4.82 -16.69 26.67
CA VAL A 262 5.19 -18.07 26.35
C VAL A 262 6.68 -18.26 26.61
N GLU A 263 7.05 -19.35 27.28
CA GLU A 263 8.43 -19.84 27.29
C GLU A 263 8.85 -20.13 25.84
N ALA A 264 9.59 -19.18 25.24
CA ALA A 264 9.88 -19.15 23.82
C ALA A 264 10.72 -20.36 23.38
N SER A 265 10.13 -21.22 22.54
CA SER A 265 10.89 -22.18 21.75
C SER A 265 11.90 -21.46 20.86
N MET A 266 13.02 -22.10 20.53
CA MET A 266 14.06 -21.52 19.67
C MET A 266 13.51 -21.00 18.33
N ALA A 267 12.48 -21.65 17.78
CA ALA A 267 11.81 -21.21 16.56
C ALA A 267 11.09 -19.85 16.71
N ALA A 268 10.43 -19.60 17.84
CA ALA A 268 9.77 -18.32 18.10
C ALA A 268 10.79 -17.15 18.19
N ARG A 269 11.99 -17.41 18.73
CA ARG A 269 13.05 -16.40 18.79
C ARG A 269 13.59 -16.05 17.40
N VAL A 270 13.82 -17.06 16.55
CA VAL A 270 14.26 -16.86 15.16
C VAL A 270 13.27 -16.02 14.37
N LEU A 271 11.96 -16.27 14.53
CA LEU A 271 10.92 -15.47 13.88
C LEU A 271 10.94 -14.02 14.36
N LEU A 272 11.05 -13.79 15.67
CA LEU A 272 11.09 -12.42 16.22
C LEU A 272 12.29 -11.61 15.71
N TRP A 273 13.47 -12.22 15.60
CA TRP A 273 14.65 -11.56 15.01
C TRP A 273 14.47 -11.30 13.52
N ALA A 274 13.86 -12.24 12.79
CA ALA A 274 13.58 -12.09 11.37
C ALA A 274 12.60 -10.92 11.12
N ASP A 275 11.55 -10.80 11.91
CA ASP A 275 10.57 -9.71 11.82
C ASP A 275 11.20 -8.36 12.16
N ARG A 276 12.04 -8.32 13.20
CA ARG A 276 12.78 -7.10 13.57
C ARG A 276 13.73 -6.66 12.47
N ALA A 277 14.52 -7.58 11.91
CA ALA A 277 15.45 -7.26 10.84
C ALA A 277 14.73 -6.78 9.57
N ALA A 278 13.62 -7.42 9.23
CA ALA A 278 12.74 -7.02 8.14
C ALA A 278 12.23 -5.58 8.32
N PHE A 279 11.74 -5.25 9.52
CA PHE A 279 11.30 -3.89 9.83
C PHE A 279 12.44 -2.87 9.69
N VAL A 280 13.62 -3.18 10.26
CA VAL A 280 14.79 -2.29 10.21
C VAL A 280 15.25 -2.08 8.77
N LEU A 281 15.30 -3.14 7.96
CA LEU A 281 15.62 -3.06 6.53
C LEU A 281 14.69 -2.09 5.79
N GLY A 282 13.38 -2.14 6.05
CA GLY A 282 12.43 -1.19 5.48
C GLY A 282 12.74 0.27 5.84
N THR A 283 13.14 0.52 7.09
CA THR A 283 13.53 1.87 7.52
C THR A 283 14.85 2.35 6.91
N ILE A 284 15.81 1.44 6.69
CA ILE A 284 17.09 1.75 6.02
C ILE A 284 16.84 2.16 4.58
N THR A 285 16.01 1.40 3.86
CA THR A 285 15.78 1.62 2.43
C THR A 285 15.15 2.99 2.16
N THR A 286 14.25 3.47 3.03
CA THR A 286 13.69 4.82 2.92
C THR A 286 14.77 5.89 3.00
N VAL A 287 15.60 5.87 4.05
CA VAL A 287 16.69 6.85 4.25
C VAL A 287 17.72 6.75 3.12
N ILE A 288 18.08 5.53 2.72
CA ILE A 288 19.03 5.30 1.64
C ILE A 288 18.50 5.83 0.31
N ASN A 289 17.22 5.62 -0.01
CA ASN A 289 16.66 6.07 -1.27
C ASN A 289 16.59 7.60 -1.35
N GLU A 290 16.33 8.29 -0.24
CA GLU A 290 16.39 9.76 -0.17
C GLU A 290 17.81 10.30 -0.40
N HIS A 291 18.84 9.58 0.07
CA HIS A 291 20.25 10.02 0.01
C HIS A 291 21.12 9.24 -0.99
N ARG A 292 20.53 8.42 -1.87
CA ARG A 292 21.26 7.49 -2.76
C ARG A 292 22.26 8.23 -3.64
N GLY A 293 21.84 9.34 -4.25
CA GLY A 293 22.68 10.17 -5.11
C GLY A 293 23.89 10.73 -4.37
N GLU A 294 23.68 11.25 -3.15
CA GLU A 294 24.73 11.82 -2.30
C GLU A 294 25.72 10.74 -1.84
N ILE A 295 25.23 9.54 -1.50
CA ILE A 295 26.08 8.40 -1.14
C ILE A 295 27.00 8.03 -2.31
N ILE A 296 26.47 8.00 -3.53
CA ILE A 296 27.26 7.68 -4.73
C ILE A 296 28.26 8.80 -5.04
N GLU A 297 27.82 10.06 -4.97
CA GLU A 297 28.65 11.23 -5.27
C GLU A 297 29.85 11.32 -4.31
N ARG A 298 29.62 11.10 -3.02
CA ARG A 298 30.65 11.25 -1.99
C ARG A 298 31.56 10.05 -1.85
N PHE A 299 30.98 8.85 -1.85
CA PHE A 299 31.71 7.62 -1.51
C PHE A 299 32.10 6.80 -2.74
N GLY A 300 31.77 7.29 -3.95
CA GLY A 300 32.15 6.71 -5.22
C GLY A 300 31.80 5.22 -5.31
N ASP A 301 32.82 4.40 -5.59
CA ASP A 301 32.63 2.97 -5.80
C ASP A 301 32.26 2.22 -4.52
N SER A 302 32.74 2.67 -3.35
CA SER A 302 32.36 2.07 -2.06
C SER A 302 30.89 2.32 -1.73
N GLY A 303 30.37 3.51 -2.04
CA GLY A 303 28.95 3.84 -1.93
C GLY A 303 28.10 3.01 -2.87
N ARG A 304 28.51 2.90 -4.15
CA ARG A 304 27.82 2.06 -5.15
C ARG A 304 27.77 0.58 -4.73
N GLU A 305 28.87 0.03 -4.24
CA GLU A 305 28.92 -1.36 -3.79
C GLU A 305 28.03 -1.60 -2.56
N PHE A 306 28.05 -0.70 -1.58
CA PHE A 306 27.17 -0.77 -0.41
C PHE A 306 25.69 -0.76 -0.82
N LEU A 307 25.29 0.21 -1.64
CA LEU A 307 23.91 0.34 -2.12
C LEU A 307 23.45 -0.89 -2.90
N ARG A 308 24.32 -1.47 -3.73
CA ARG A 308 24.03 -2.72 -4.44
C ARG A 308 23.69 -3.87 -3.49
N TYR A 309 24.43 -4.01 -2.38
CA TYR A 309 24.14 -5.08 -1.43
C TYR A 309 22.90 -4.79 -0.58
N VAL A 310 22.59 -3.52 -0.28
CA VAL A 310 21.30 -3.14 0.32
C VAL A 310 20.16 -3.60 -0.57
N ASP A 311 20.22 -3.29 -1.86
CA ASP A 311 19.22 -3.65 -2.88
C ASP A 311 19.02 -5.19 -2.96
N ILE A 312 20.12 -5.95 -2.93
CA ILE A 312 20.09 -7.42 -2.94
C ILE A 312 19.48 -7.97 -1.65
N VAL A 313 19.92 -7.49 -0.47
CA VAL A 313 19.41 -7.94 0.84
C VAL A 313 17.92 -7.63 0.98
N HIS A 314 17.51 -6.44 0.55
CA HIS A 314 16.12 -6.01 0.55
C HIS A 314 15.27 -6.93 -0.34
N SER A 315 15.69 -7.12 -1.60
CA SER A 315 15.00 -7.98 -2.56
C SER A 315 14.90 -9.44 -2.10
N ALA A 316 16.00 -9.99 -1.56
CA ALA A 316 16.05 -11.34 -1.03
C ALA A 316 15.13 -11.51 0.19
N THR A 317 15.09 -10.52 1.08
CA THR A 317 14.22 -10.51 2.25
C THR A 317 12.75 -10.50 1.85
N ALA A 318 12.37 -9.67 0.86
CA ALA A 318 10.99 -9.61 0.37
C ALA A 318 10.50 -10.95 -0.24
N MET A 319 11.37 -11.66 -0.97
CA MET A 319 11.01 -12.92 -1.61
C MET A 319 11.08 -14.14 -0.68
N TYR A 320 12.16 -14.27 0.08
CA TYR A 320 12.48 -15.49 0.84
C TYR A 320 12.23 -15.34 2.34
N GLY A 321 12.02 -14.11 2.83
CA GLY A 321 12.04 -13.78 4.25
C GLY A 321 13.47 -13.71 4.80
N PHE A 322 13.65 -12.89 5.83
CA PHE A 322 14.97 -12.63 6.41
C PHE A 322 15.61 -13.90 7.00
N ALA A 323 14.81 -14.78 7.61
CA ALA A 323 15.34 -16.02 8.20
C ALA A 323 16.04 -16.91 7.16
N ARG A 324 15.44 -17.07 5.97
CA ARG A 324 16.01 -17.88 4.89
C ARG A 324 17.21 -17.19 4.24
N LEU A 325 17.20 -15.87 4.12
CA LEU A 325 18.36 -15.09 3.70
C LEU A 325 19.57 -15.36 4.62
N ALA A 326 19.39 -15.23 5.93
CA ALA A 326 20.47 -15.43 6.89
C ALA A 326 21.03 -16.87 6.87
N ILE A 327 20.16 -17.88 6.75
CA ILE A 327 20.56 -19.29 6.83
C ILE A 327 21.09 -19.83 5.50
N SER A 328 20.39 -19.54 4.39
CA SER A 328 20.62 -20.19 3.10
C SER A 328 21.37 -19.32 2.10
N MET A 329 21.47 -18.01 2.34
CA MET A 329 22.10 -17.06 1.42
C MET A 329 23.28 -16.32 2.07
N GLY A 330 24.14 -17.07 2.75
CA GLY A 330 25.27 -16.51 3.51
C GLY A 330 26.26 -15.69 2.69
N GLN A 331 26.36 -15.88 1.36
CA GLN A 331 27.24 -15.04 0.54
C GLN A 331 26.70 -13.62 0.41
N ILE A 332 25.37 -13.45 0.33
CA ILE A 332 24.75 -12.11 0.31
C ILE A 332 25.01 -11.39 1.63
N VAL A 333 24.81 -12.05 2.77
CA VAL A 333 25.05 -11.45 4.09
C VAL A 333 26.53 -11.09 4.29
N ASN A 334 27.44 -11.97 3.89
CA ASN A 334 28.88 -11.70 3.98
C ASN A 334 29.33 -10.59 3.03
N GLY A 335 28.79 -10.55 1.82
CA GLY A 335 29.02 -9.48 0.85
C GLY A 335 28.51 -8.14 1.37
N PHE A 336 27.31 -8.12 1.97
CA PHE A 336 26.75 -6.93 2.61
C PHE A 336 27.60 -6.43 3.77
N ARG A 337 28.08 -7.33 4.64
CA ARG A 337 29.00 -6.99 5.73
C ARG A 337 30.31 -6.39 5.21
N THR A 338 30.85 -6.96 4.13
CA THR A 338 32.11 -6.52 3.53
C THR A 338 31.96 -5.13 2.90
N SER A 339 30.93 -4.93 2.08
CA SER A 339 30.67 -3.64 1.43
C SER A 339 30.35 -2.54 2.44
N TYR A 340 29.58 -2.84 3.48
CA TYR A 340 29.33 -1.92 4.59
C TYR A 340 30.60 -1.53 5.35
N THR A 341 31.51 -2.49 5.60
CA THR A 341 32.80 -2.21 6.25
C THR A 341 33.67 -1.28 5.38
N ASN A 342 33.70 -1.53 4.07
CA ASN A 342 34.42 -0.68 3.11
C ASN A 342 33.83 0.73 3.04
N TRP A 343 32.50 0.84 2.94
CA TRP A 343 31.80 2.12 2.95
C TRP A 343 32.05 2.89 4.25
N ARG A 344 31.98 2.24 5.41
CA ARG A 344 32.32 2.88 6.69
C ARG A 344 33.76 3.37 6.77
N ALA A 345 34.70 2.64 6.18
CA ALA A 345 36.09 3.10 6.11
C ALA A 345 36.20 4.36 5.24
N ALA A 346 35.47 4.44 4.12
CA ALA A 346 35.39 5.63 3.28
C ALA A 346 34.73 6.81 4.02
N VAL A 347 33.61 6.58 4.72
CA VAL A 347 32.94 7.58 5.57
C VAL A 347 33.91 8.19 6.57
N ARG A 348 34.67 7.36 7.31
CA ARG A 348 35.64 7.85 8.30
C ARG A 348 36.75 8.71 7.68
N SER A 349 37.09 8.47 6.41
CA SER A 349 38.13 9.26 5.72
C SER A 349 37.69 10.67 5.37
N VAL A 350 36.37 10.93 5.30
CA VAL A 350 35.78 12.24 4.96
C VAL A 350 34.91 12.79 6.11
N GLU A 351 34.95 12.19 7.29
CA GLU A 351 34.05 12.51 8.41
C GLU A 351 34.16 13.98 8.87
N SER A 352 35.34 14.59 8.75
CA SER A 352 35.56 16.01 9.04
C SER A 352 34.94 16.97 8.03
N GLU A 353 34.56 16.47 6.85
CA GLU A 353 33.95 17.24 5.76
C GLU A 353 32.42 17.16 5.76
N LEU A 354 31.85 16.23 6.54
CA LEU A 354 30.40 16.07 6.67
C LEU A 354 29.80 17.18 7.54
N ASP A 355 28.69 17.75 7.09
CA ASP A 355 27.89 18.65 7.91
C ASP A 355 27.10 17.90 9.00
N ASP A 356 26.37 18.64 9.84
CA ASP A 356 25.61 18.04 10.95
C ASP A 356 24.47 17.14 10.47
N GLY A 357 23.79 17.50 9.36
CA GLY A 357 22.70 16.71 8.81
C GLY A 357 23.19 15.41 8.20
N GLU A 358 24.27 15.47 7.43
CA GLU A 358 24.92 14.32 6.81
C GLU A 358 25.47 13.34 7.85
N ARG A 359 26.04 13.87 8.94
CA ARG A 359 26.48 13.04 10.07
C ARG A 359 25.32 12.29 10.70
N VAL A 360 24.14 12.91 10.83
CA VAL A 360 22.93 12.23 11.34
C VAL A 360 22.49 11.13 10.38
N VAL A 361 22.42 11.39 9.07
CA VAL A 361 22.04 10.39 8.06
C VAL A 361 23.00 9.20 8.07
N VAL A 362 24.30 9.45 8.05
CA VAL A 362 25.34 8.41 8.11
C VAL A 362 25.24 7.60 9.40
N GLN A 363 25.02 8.24 10.55
CA GLN A 363 24.82 7.56 11.83
C GLN A 363 23.58 6.67 11.82
N GLN A 364 22.48 7.15 11.25
CA GLN A 364 21.25 6.38 11.13
C GLN A 364 21.43 5.14 10.25
N ILE A 365 22.02 5.29 9.05
CA ILE A 365 22.34 4.17 8.15
C ILE A 365 23.27 3.17 8.85
N THR A 366 24.29 3.65 9.57
CA THR A 366 25.24 2.82 10.34
C THR A 366 24.51 2.01 11.41
N GLN A 367 23.72 2.68 12.26
CA GLN A 367 23.00 2.04 13.36
C GLN A 367 22.05 0.94 12.86
N GLN A 368 21.25 1.27 11.86
CA GLN A 368 20.28 0.33 11.33
C GLN A 368 20.98 -0.84 10.59
N THR A 369 22.05 -0.58 9.85
CA THR A 369 22.82 -1.64 9.17
C THR A 369 23.48 -2.59 10.17
N ASP A 370 24.06 -2.05 11.25
CA ASP A 370 24.61 -2.85 12.35
C ASP A 370 23.53 -3.75 12.98
N GLU A 371 22.32 -3.23 13.16
CA GLU A 371 21.18 -3.99 13.69
C GLU A 371 20.74 -5.12 12.74
N VAL A 372 20.68 -4.88 11.43
CA VAL A 372 20.37 -5.93 10.44
C VAL A 372 21.42 -7.04 10.48
N LEU A 373 22.71 -6.68 10.48
CA LEU A 373 23.81 -7.65 10.51
C LEU A 373 23.81 -8.46 11.81
N GLN A 374 23.55 -7.81 12.95
CA GLN A 374 23.41 -8.49 14.24
C GLN A 374 22.25 -9.50 14.23
N ASN A 375 21.09 -9.11 13.72
CA ASN A 375 19.95 -10.03 13.61
C ASN A 375 20.26 -11.21 12.68
N ALA A 376 21.05 -11.01 11.61
CA ALA A 376 21.48 -12.10 10.74
C ALA A 376 22.38 -13.12 11.49
N ASP A 377 23.28 -12.63 12.34
CA ASP A 377 24.14 -13.48 13.19
C ASP A 377 23.32 -14.23 14.24
N ASP A 378 22.34 -13.58 14.87
CA ASP A 378 21.44 -14.20 15.85
C ASP A 378 20.61 -15.32 15.21
N VAL A 379 20.02 -15.08 14.03
CA VAL A 379 19.29 -16.10 13.27
C VAL A 379 20.21 -17.27 12.89
N SER A 380 21.40 -16.98 12.36
CA SER A 380 22.34 -18.00 11.89
C SER A 380 22.87 -18.87 13.03
N SER A 381 23.12 -18.28 14.19
CA SER A 381 23.61 -18.99 15.39
C SER A 381 22.53 -19.83 16.06
N ALA A 382 21.26 -19.42 15.98
CA ALA A 382 20.12 -20.15 16.53
C ALA A 382 19.57 -21.24 15.60
N ALA A 383 19.88 -21.18 14.29
CA ALA A 383 19.45 -22.18 13.34
C ALA A 383 20.06 -23.56 13.67
N PRO A 384 19.25 -24.64 13.76
CA PRO A 384 19.79 -25.98 13.90
C PRO A 384 20.70 -26.28 12.70
N ARG A 385 21.90 -26.82 12.95
CA ARG A 385 22.93 -27.12 11.93
C ARG A 385 22.47 -27.99 10.75
N GLN A 386 21.29 -28.61 10.86
CA GLN A 386 20.57 -29.25 9.76
C GLN A 386 19.07 -28.97 9.95
N LEU A 387 18.53 -28.00 9.21
CA LEU A 387 17.12 -28.03 8.87
C LEU A 387 16.99 -29.02 7.70
N PRO A 388 16.17 -30.07 7.79
CA PRO A 388 15.91 -30.94 6.65
C PRO A 388 15.36 -30.08 5.50
N ALA A 389 15.98 -30.21 4.33
CA ALA A 389 15.47 -29.59 3.12
C ALA A 389 14.11 -30.21 2.78
N GLY A 390 13.03 -29.48 3.04
CA GLY A 390 11.75 -29.74 2.37
C GLY A 390 10.55 -30.18 3.22
N GLU A 391 10.57 -30.12 4.56
CA GLU A 391 9.30 -30.21 5.29
C GLU A 391 8.71 -28.81 5.53
N PRO A 392 7.53 -28.49 4.96
CA PRO A 392 6.82 -27.28 5.34
C PRO A 392 6.58 -27.33 6.84
N THR A 393 7.06 -26.32 7.55
CA THR A 393 6.84 -26.14 8.98
C THR A 393 5.35 -26.29 9.26
N THR A 394 4.95 -27.42 9.86
CA THR A 394 3.59 -27.59 10.36
C THR A 394 3.45 -26.60 11.52
N ILE A 395 2.76 -25.50 11.26
CA ILE A 395 2.37 -24.54 12.28
C ILE A 395 1.52 -25.33 13.30
N PRO A 396 1.74 -25.15 14.62
CA PRO A 396 0.93 -25.81 15.64
C PRO A 396 -0.56 -25.57 15.37
N PRO A 397 -1.45 -26.56 15.62
CA PRO A 397 -2.87 -26.40 15.41
C PRO A 397 -3.36 -25.15 16.12
N GLU A 398 -4.05 -24.31 15.35
CA GLU A 398 -4.69 -23.07 15.76
C GLU A 398 -5.46 -23.32 17.07
N ARG A 399 -4.85 -22.91 18.19
CA ARG A 399 -5.48 -23.03 19.50
C ARG A 399 -6.67 -22.08 19.52
N GLN A 400 -7.87 -22.64 19.66
CA GLN A 400 -9.12 -21.92 19.84
C GLN A 400 -8.97 -20.84 20.91
N LEU A 401 -8.83 -19.59 20.45
CA LEU A 401 -9.06 -18.38 21.25
C LEU A 401 -10.56 -18.29 21.56
N GLY A 402 -10.89 -17.69 22.71
CA GLY A 402 -12.24 -17.61 23.28
C GLY A 402 -13.30 -16.93 22.38
N PRO A 403 -14.56 -16.79 22.88
CA PRO A 403 -15.77 -16.74 22.08
C PRO A 403 -16.07 -15.42 21.32
N GLY A 404 -15.05 -14.65 20.94
CA GLY A 404 -15.21 -13.61 19.92
C GLY A 404 -15.15 -14.26 18.54
N ARG A 405 -16.25 -14.22 17.77
CA ARG A 405 -16.20 -14.62 16.35
C ARG A 405 -15.10 -13.77 15.68
N PRO A 406 -14.05 -14.36 15.08
CA PRO A 406 -13.08 -13.58 14.34
C PRO A 406 -13.79 -12.82 13.22
N PRO A 407 -13.39 -11.56 12.95
CA PRO A 407 -14.00 -10.79 11.87
C PRO A 407 -13.89 -11.57 10.56
N THR A 408 -14.98 -11.61 9.82
CA THR A 408 -15.08 -12.22 8.51
C THR A 408 -14.08 -11.59 7.54
N ALA A 409 -13.76 -12.29 6.44
CA ALA A 409 -12.94 -11.70 5.38
C ALA A 409 -13.53 -10.37 4.88
N ARG A 410 -14.86 -10.29 4.77
CA ARG A 410 -15.59 -9.07 4.44
C ARG A 410 -15.39 -7.94 5.46
N GLU A 411 -15.56 -8.22 6.75
CA GLU A 411 -15.36 -7.20 7.80
C GLU A 411 -13.90 -6.72 7.83
N ARG A 412 -12.93 -7.61 7.59
CA ARG A 412 -11.51 -7.25 7.47
C ARG A 412 -11.24 -6.40 6.22
N LEU A 413 -11.86 -6.74 5.09
CA LEU A 413 -11.73 -5.98 3.85
C LEU A 413 -12.39 -4.60 3.96
N GLU A 414 -13.60 -4.52 4.52
CA GLU A 414 -14.30 -3.26 4.77
C GLU A 414 -13.51 -2.38 5.76
N ALA A 415 -12.94 -2.98 6.82
CA ALA A 415 -12.06 -2.26 7.74
C ALA A 415 -10.77 -1.78 7.06
N ASN A 416 -10.14 -2.62 6.22
CA ASN A 416 -8.94 -2.24 5.47
C ASN A 416 -9.23 -1.15 4.43
N ARG A 417 -10.35 -1.24 3.70
CA ARG A 417 -10.81 -0.20 2.76
C ARG A 417 -11.09 1.10 3.50
N ALA A 418 -11.75 1.05 4.65
CA ALA A 418 -11.99 2.23 5.48
C ALA A 418 -10.68 2.85 6.00
N ALA A 419 -9.72 2.02 6.44
CA ALA A 419 -8.42 2.46 6.92
C ALA A 419 -7.57 3.09 5.80
N ARG A 420 -7.55 2.50 4.60
CA ARG A 420 -6.85 3.06 3.44
C ARG A 420 -7.50 4.34 2.93
N ALA A 421 -8.83 4.37 2.87
CA ALA A 421 -9.55 5.59 2.54
C ALA A 421 -9.21 6.70 3.54
N GLU A 422 -9.07 6.37 4.84
CA GLU A 422 -8.61 7.33 5.84
C GLU A 422 -7.16 7.78 5.62
N GLN A 423 -6.24 6.86 5.34
CA GLN A 423 -4.85 7.21 5.04
C GLN A 423 -4.72 8.11 3.80
N ALA A 424 -5.42 7.79 2.72
CA ALA A 424 -5.45 8.60 1.51
C ALA A 424 -6.01 10.00 1.79
N ARG A 425 -7.06 10.09 2.61
CA ARG A 425 -7.61 11.37 3.07
C ARG A 425 -6.62 12.19 3.89
N GLN A 426 -5.90 11.56 4.82
CA GLN A 426 -4.86 12.23 5.59
C GLN A 426 -3.74 12.75 4.67
N ALA A 427 -3.31 11.96 3.69
CA ALA A 427 -2.31 12.39 2.71
C ALA A 427 -2.78 13.61 1.90
N GLU A 428 -4.04 13.63 1.44
CA GLU A 428 -4.63 14.78 0.73
C GLU A 428 -4.65 16.05 1.59
N ILE A 429 -5.01 15.93 2.87
CA ILE A 429 -4.97 17.04 3.83
C ILE A 429 -3.54 17.57 3.98
N GLN A 430 -2.56 16.69 4.17
CA GLN A 430 -1.15 17.09 4.33
C GLN A 430 -0.59 17.77 3.07
N GLU A 431 -0.91 17.26 1.88
CA GLU A 431 -0.52 17.89 0.62
C GLU A 431 -1.17 19.28 0.47
N GLY A 432 -2.45 19.38 0.83
CA GLY A 432 -3.20 20.62 0.85
C GLY A 432 -2.61 21.68 1.79
N ILE A 433 -2.25 21.27 3.01
CA ILE A 433 -1.53 22.09 4.01
C ILE A 433 -0.20 22.58 3.42
N ALA A 434 0.62 21.67 2.89
CA ALA A 434 1.91 22.01 2.31
C ALA A 434 1.76 23.01 1.15
N ARG A 435 0.71 22.87 0.33
CA ARG A 435 0.40 23.81 -0.76
C ARG A 435 0.03 25.19 -0.23
N VAL A 436 -0.89 25.28 0.74
CA VAL A 436 -1.32 26.56 1.32
C VAL A 436 -0.16 27.26 2.03
N ASP A 437 0.68 26.51 2.75
CA ASP A 437 1.87 27.04 3.41
C ASP A 437 2.88 27.63 2.42
N ARG A 438 3.10 26.97 1.26
CA ARG A 438 3.93 27.54 0.18
C ARG A 438 3.34 28.83 -0.37
N GLU A 439 2.03 28.89 -0.59
CA GLU A 439 1.36 30.10 -1.06
C GLU A 439 1.43 31.27 -0.07
N LEU A 440 1.30 30.97 1.23
CA LEU A 440 1.43 31.96 2.29
C LEU A 440 2.86 32.50 2.38
N ALA A 441 3.85 31.60 2.34
CA ALA A 441 5.26 31.98 2.34
C ALA A 441 5.64 32.83 1.11
N ALA A 442 5.04 32.54 -0.06
CA ALA A 442 5.24 33.31 -1.28
C ALA A 442 4.44 34.62 -1.33
N GLY A 443 3.53 34.87 -0.37
CA GLY A 443 2.61 36.00 -0.39
C GLY A 443 1.57 35.94 -1.53
N THR A 444 1.36 34.77 -2.13
CA THR A 444 0.45 34.54 -3.26
C THR A 444 -0.91 33.97 -2.84
N HIS A 445 -1.10 33.67 -1.55
CA HIS A 445 -2.35 33.10 -1.06
C HIS A 445 -3.54 34.05 -1.25
N ARG A 446 -4.64 33.54 -1.81
CA ARG A 446 -5.79 34.36 -2.25
C ARG A 446 -6.53 35.04 -1.09
N ARG A 447 -6.54 34.45 0.10
CA ARG A 447 -7.17 35.01 1.29
C ARG A 447 -6.10 35.55 2.24
N ARG A 448 -6.29 36.76 2.75
CA ARG A 448 -5.44 37.27 3.83
C ARG A 448 -5.76 36.51 5.11
N ILE A 449 -4.79 35.77 5.63
CA ILE A 449 -4.80 35.21 6.98
C ILE A 449 -4.13 36.23 7.89
N SER A 450 -4.72 36.52 9.05
CA SER A 450 -4.14 37.46 10.02
C SER A 450 -2.85 36.88 10.61
N GLN A 451 -1.95 37.73 11.11
CA GLN A 451 -0.73 37.25 11.77
C GLN A 451 -1.06 36.38 12.99
N ASP A 452 -2.03 36.81 13.80
CA ASP A 452 -2.51 36.06 14.97
C ASP A 452 -3.04 34.65 14.62
N ASP A 453 -3.63 34.49 13.44
CA ASP A 453 -4.10 33.19 12.95
C ASP A 453 -2.96 32.33 12.41
N LEU A 454 -1.97 32.92 11.73
CA LEU A 454 -0.76 32.22 11.31
C LEU A 454 0.06 31.74 12.50
N ASP A 455 0.24 32.58 13.51
CA ASP A 455 0.95 32.25 14.73
C ASP A 455 0.26 31.09 15.45
N TRP A 456 -1.08 31.10 15.49
CA TRP A 456 -1.85 30.00 16.05
C TRP A 456 -1.73 28.71 15.24
N LEU A 457 -1.83 28.77 13.90
CA LEU A 457 -1.65 27.60 13.03
C LEU A 457 -0.25 26.98 13.19
N ASN A 458 0.77 27.82 13.33
CA ASN A 458 2.16 27.36 13.46
C ASN A 458 2.53 26.89 14.86
N ALA A 459 1.74 27.20 15.88
CA ALA A 459 2.00 26.78 17.26
C ALA A 459 1.86 25.25 17.47
N ASN A 460 1.09 24.56 16.63
CA ASN A 460 0.87 23.11 16.71
C ASN A 460 0.48 22.54 15.33
N PRO A 461 1.16 21.52 14.79
CA PRO A 461 0.79 20.89 13.51
C PRO A 461 -0.69 20.49 13.42
N ARG A 462 -1.26 20.02 14.54
CA ARG A 462 -2.67 19.64 14.64
C ARG A 462 -3.64 20.78 14.34
N HIS A 463 -3.24 22.03 14.60
CA HIS A 463 -4.07 23.19 14.27
C HIS A 463 -4.25 23.34 12.75
N LYS A 464 -3.21 23.05 11.96
CA LYS A 464 -3.29 23.08 10.49
C LYS A 464 -4.16 21.96 9.97
N GLU A 465 -4.02 20.76 10.52
CA GLU A 465 -4.83 19.59 10.17
C GLU A 465 -6.32 19.85 10.35
N ILE A 466 -6.73 20.38 11.49
CA ILE A 466 -8.14 20.67 11.78
C ILE A 466 -8.63 21.90 10.98
N ALA A 467 -7.76 22.87 10.73
CA ALA A 467 -8.14 24.09 10.02
C ALA A 467 -8.22 23.92 8.51
N TYR A 468 -7.46 23.02 7.90
CA TYR A 468 -7.46 22.88 6.46
C TYR A 468 -8.79 22.31 5.97
N ASP A 469 -9.50 23.08 5.13
CA ASP A 469 -10.76 22.65 4.53
C ASP A 469 -10.52 22.23 3.07
N PRO A 470 -10.56 20.92 2.75
CA PRO A 470 -10.25 20.42 1.41
C PRO A 470 -11.22 20.95 0.35
N ASP A 471 -12.50 21.19 0.72
CA ASP A 471 -13.54 21.66 -0.21
C ASP A 471 -13.24 23.04 -0.81
N ILE A 472 -12.51 23.88 -0.06
CA ILE A 472 -12.17 25.25 -0.48
C ILE A 472 -10.66 25.46 -0.65
N GLY A 473 -9.84 24.47 -0.30
CA GLY A 473 -8.38 24.51 -0.42
C GLY A 473 -7.71 25.62 0.40
N THR A 474 -8.22 25.95 1.59
CA THR A 474 -7.64 26.98 2.48
C THR A 474 -7.98 26.71 3.96
N TYR A 475 -7.37 27.45 4.88
CA TYR A 475 -7.59 27.31 6.32
C TYR A 475 -8.87 28.00 6.80
N ARG A 476 -9.70 27.28 7.57
CA ARG A 476 -10.83 27.76 8.37
C ARG A 476 -10.47 27.85 9.84
N VAL A 477 -9.61 28.81 10.16
CA VAL A 477 -9.01 28.97 11.50
C VAL A 477 -10.06 29.14 12.60
N SER A 478 -11.14 29.88 12.34
CA SER A 478 -12.21 30.09 13.32
C SER A 478 -12.95 28.80 13.69
N GLU A 479 -13.23 27.93 12.72
CA GLU A 479 -13.87 26.63 12.94
C GLU A 479 -12.96 25.68 13.71
N ALA A 480 -11.66 25.65 13.36
CA ALA A 480 -10.70 24.81 14.06
C ALA A 480 -10.53 25.20 15.53
N ARG A 481 -10.43 26.51 15.83
CA ARG A 481 -10.42 27.02 17.21
C ARG A 481 -11.68 26.63 17.99
N GLN A 482 -12.84 26.61 17.32
CA GLN A 482 -14.11 26.20 17.92
C GLN A 482 -14.12 24.72 18.27
N ALA A 483 -13.70 23.87 17.33
CA ALA A 483 -13.64 22.43 17.53
C ALA A 483 -12.66 22.05 18.65
N ILE A 484 -11.46 22.64 18.66
CA ILE A 484 -10.46 22.40 19.71
C ILE A 484 -10.98 22.86 21.08
N ALA A 485 -11.62 24.03 21.16
CA ALA A 485 -12.21 24.47 22.42
C ALA A 485 -13.35 23.53 22.89
N ALA A 486 -14.06 22.89 21.95
CA ALA A 486 -15.13 21.96 22.28
C ALA A 486 -14.56 20.63 22.81
N GLU A 487 -13.45 20.16 22.25
CA GLU A 487 -12.67 19.06 22.83
C GLU A 487 -12.15 19.39 24.23
N GLU A 488 -11.49 20.53 24.40
CA GLU A 488 -10.90 20.95 25.68
C GLU A 488 -11.93 21.10 26.80
N SER A 489 -13.16 21.49 26.44
CA SER A 489 -14.27 21.62 27.38
C SER A 489 -15.08 20.33 27.58
N GLY A 490 -14.72 19.24 26.89
CA GLY A 490 -15.44 17.96 26.93
C GLY A 490 -16.82 17.98 26.24
N VAL A 491 -17.12 19.04 25.47
CA VAL A 491 -18.33 19.12 24.65
C VAL A 491 -18.25 18.16 23.48
N LEU A 492 -17.08 18.00 22.87
CA LEU A 492 -16.78 16.96 21.90
C LEU A 492 -15.81 15.94 22.50
N THR A 493 -15.96 14.69 22.09
CA THR A 493 -15.02 13.62 22.47
C THR A 493 -13.71 13.86 21.75
N GLY A 494 -12.59 13.96 22.47
CA GLY A 494 -11.27 14.06 21.85
C GLY A 494 -10.72 12.70 21.38
N PRO A 495 -9.76 12.69 20.44
CA PRO A 495 -9.28 13.83 19.68
C PRO A 495 -10.23 14.18 18.51
N VAL A 496 -10.50 15.47 18.29
CA VAL A 496 -11.16 15.96 17.08
C VAL A 496 -10.19 16.02 15.89
N SER A 497 -10.71 15.75 14.70
CA SER A 497 -10.02 15.86 13.40
C SER A 497 -10.91 16.59 12.38
N ARG A 498 -10.34 17.05 11.25
CA ARG A 498 -11.14 17.62 10.16
C ARG A 498 -12.01 16.53 9.53
N SER A 499 -13.28 16.83 9.28
CA SER A 499 -14.15 15.94 8.51
C SER A 499 -13.93 16.17 7.02
N THR A 500 -13.89 15.09 6.25
CA THR A 500 -13.90 15.13 4.79
C THR A 500 -15.29 14.79 4.22
N ALA A 501 -16.27 14.51 5.07
CA ALA A 501 -17.62 14.21 4.60
C ALA A 501 -18.31 15.52 4.18
N PRO A 502 -18.88 15.60 2.96
CA PRO A 502 -19.48 16.82 2.45
C PRO A 502 -20.49 17.44 3.42
N GLY A 503 -20.30 18.73 3.71
CA GLY A 503 -21.20 19.49 4.59
C GLY A 503 -21.02 19.24 6.09
N THR A 504 -19.91 18.62 6.51
CA THR A 504 -19.50 18.54 7.92
C THR A 504 -18.09 19.07 8.08
N ASP A 505 -17.78 19.64 9.23
CA ASP A 505 -16.54 20.38 9.43
C ASP A 505 -15.50 19.57 10.22
N VAL A 506 -15.92 18.83 11.25
CA VAL A 506 -15.01 18.05 12.11
C VAL A 506 -15.59 16.69 12.49
N LEU A 507 -14.72 15.72 12.79
CA LEU A 507 -15.05 14.43 13.38
C LEU A 507 -14.58 14.42 14.83
N ASP A 508 -15.41 13.95 15.76
CA ASP A 508 -14.96 13.74 17.15
C ASP A 508 -14.37 12.34 17.36
N GLY A 509 -13.76 12.09 18.52
CA GLY A 509 -13.15 10.82 18.89
C GLY A 509 -14.14 9.66 19.04
N ALA A 510 -15.44 9.91 18.98
CA ALA A 510 -16.48 8.89 18.89
C ALA A 510 -16.90 8.59 17.44
N GLY A 511 -16.30 9.26 16.45
CA GLY A 511 -16.62 9.12 15.04
C GLY A 511 -17.88 9.87 14.60
N VAL A 512 -18.37 10.82 15.40
CA VAL A 512 -19.53 11.66 15.04
C VAL A 512 -19.04 12.86 14.23
N ALA A 513 -19.64 13.08 13.05
CA ALA A 513 -19.33 14.23 12.21
C ALA A 513 -20.19 15.44 12.61
N TRP A 514 -19.54 16.56 12.90
CA TRP A 514 -20.15 17.79 13.39
C TRP A 514 -19.98 18.91 12.37
N SER A 515 -21.07 19.62 12.11
CA SER A 515 -21.03 20.93 11.47
C SER A 515 -20.77 22.00 12.55
N VAL A 516 -19.75 22.83 12.37
CA VAL A 516 -19.34 23.87 13.31
C VAL A 516 -19.89 25.21 12.84
N LYS A 517 -20.83 25.77 13.61
CA LYS A 517 -21.46 27.06 13.30
C LYS A 517 -21.14 28.06 14.41
N GLY A 518 -20.43 29.10 14.03
CA GLY A 518 -20.06 30.19 14.92
C GLY A 518 -20.54 31.55 14.42
N ILE A 519 -20.25 32.55 15.24
CA ILE A 519 -20.45 33.96 14.90
C ILE A 519 -19.31 34.49 14.01
N GLY A 520 -19.69 35.10 12.89
CA GLY A 520 -18.82 36.03 12.18
C GLY A 520 -18.98 37.46 12.74
N PRO A 521 -18.12 38.41 12.32
CA PRO A 521 -18.18 39.81 12.75
C PRO A 521 -19.53 40.51 12.50
N SER A 522 -20.37 39.95 11.64
CA SER A 522 -21.68 40.47 11.23
C SER A 522 -22.86 39.56 11.61
N SER A 523 -22.64 38.49 12.37
CA SER A 523 -23.71 37.55 12.73
C SER A 523 -24.70 38.17 13.70
N THR A 524 -26.00 38.06 13.39
CA THR A 524 -27.09 38.43 14.30
C THR A 524 -27.57 37.22 15.10
N VAL A 525 -28.38 37.47 16.13
CA VAL A 525 -29.08 36.41 16.88
C VAL A 525 -29.88 35.52 15.93
N ASP A 526 -30.69 36.12 15.04
CA ASP A 526 -31.53 35.37 14.10
C ASP A 526 -30.71 34.58 13.08
N SER A 527 -29.67 35.18 12.48
CA SER A 527 -28.86 34.47 11.48
C SER A 527 -28.14 33.28 12.08
N THR A 528 -27.64 33.42 13.32
CA THR A 528 -26.94 32.35 14.02
C THR A 528 -27.90 31.22 14.40
N ALA A 529 -29.08 31.57 14.92
CA ALA A 529 -30.10 30.57 15.23
C ALA A 529 -30.55 29.80 13.99
N ASN A 530 -30.77 30.49 12.86
CA ASN A 530 -31.17 29.88 11.58
C ASN A 530 -30.11 28.90 11.05
N LEU A 531 -28.82 29.25 11.14
CA LEU A 531 -27.74 28.37 10.71
C LEU A 531 -27.68 27.10 11.54
N ILE A 532 -27.71 27.22 12.87
CA ILE A 532 -27.65 26.06 13.78
C ILE A 532 -28.86 25.15 13.61
N ALA A 533 -30.07 25.72 13.59
CA ALA A 533 -31.29 24.94 13.41
C ALA A 533 -31.37 24.30 12.03
N GLY A 534 -30.89 24.99 10.98
CA GLY A 534 -30.87 24.49 9.61
C GLY A 534 -30.03 23.21 9.45
N GLU A 535 -28.85 23.15 10.07
CA GLU A 535 -28.01 21.95 10.06
C GLU A 535 -28.68 20.76 10.75
N ALA A 536 -29.25 21.00 11.94
CA ALA A 536 -29.91 19.96 12.71
C ALA A 536 -31.18 19.43 12.02
N LEU A 537 -31.95 20.29 11.35
CA LEU A 537 -33.10 19.91 10.52
C LEU A 537 -32.69 19.14 9.26
N ALA A 538 -31.48 19.39 8.75
CA ALA A 538 -30.90 18.60 7.66
C ALA A 538 -30.31 17.26 8.13
N GLY A 539 -30.48 16.90 9.40
CA GLY A 539 -30.00 15.64 9.97
C GLY A 539 -28.52 15.63 10.31
N ARG A 540 -27.85 16.79 10.37
CA ARG A 540 -26.42 16.89 10.69
C ARG A 540 -26.20 17.40 12.12
N PRO A 541 -25.45 16.68 12.97
CA PRO A 541 -25.07 17.18 14.29
C PRO A 541 -24.38 18.54 14.18
N CYS A 542 -24.73 19.47 15.06
CA CYS A 542 -24.25 20.85 14.99
C CYS A 542 -23.60 21.29 16.30
N LEU A 543 -22.40 21.87 16.20
CA LEU A 543 -21.73 22.56 17.29
C LEU A 543 -21.93 24.07 17.12
N GLY A 544 -22.60 24.73 18.07
CA GLY A 544 -22.80 26.17 18.10
C GLY A 544 -21.78 26.90 18.98
N ASP A 545 -20.95 27.80 18.42
CA ASP A 545 -20.14 28.74 19.20
C ASP A 545 -20.82 30.10 19.36
N LEU A 546 -21.18 30.42 20.60
CA LEU A 546 -21.82 31.70 20.96
C LEU A 546 -20.93 32.58 21.85
N ARG A 547 -19.64 32.24 22.04
CA ARG A 547 -18.78 32.90 23.05
C ARG A 547 -18.48 34.37 22.81
N GLY A 548 -18.66 34.88 21.60
CA GLY A 548 -18.56 36.33 21.31
C GLY A 548 -19.90 37.07 21.28
N MET A 549 -20.99 36.43 21.69
CA MET A 549 -22.28 37.07 21.92
C MET A 549 -22.46 37.44 23.40
N SER A 550 -23.21 38.50 23.67
CA SER A 550 -23.62 38.81 25.05
C SER A 550 -24.42 37.65 25.66
N MET A 551 -24.38 37.45 26.98
CA MET A 551 -25.16 36.36 27.62
C MET A 551 -26.66 36.41 27.27
N ARG A 552 -27.21 37.63 27.10
CA ARG A 552 -28.59 37.84 26.65
C ARG A 552 -28.81 37.28 25.24
N ASP A 553 -27.90 37.59 24.32
CA ASP A 553 -27.99 37.13 22.93
C ASP A 553 -27.75 35.62 22.81
N GLN A 554 -26.84 35.06 23.61
CA GLN A 554 -26.65 33.60 23.69
C GLN A 554 -27.94 32.89 24.12
N ALA A 555 -28.63 33.42 25.15
CA ALA A 555 -29.91 32.90 25.60
C ALA A 555 -31.00 33.04 24.51
N ALA A 556 -31.00 34.17 23.79
CA ALA A 556 -31.92 34.40 22.68
C ALA A 556 -31.70 33.40 21.54
N VAL A 557 -30.46 33.15 21.11
CA VAL A 557 -30.13 32.15 20.08
C VAL A 557 -30.62 30.77 20.50
N ARG A 558 -30.31 30.32 21.72
CA ARG A 558 -30.75 29.00 22.23
C ARG A 558 -32.28 28.88 22.24
N THR A 559 -32.97 29.95 22.62
CA THR A 559 -34.44 30.01 22.62
C THR A 559 -34.99 29.89 21.20
N LEU A 560 -34.44 30.65 20.24
CA LEU A 560 -34.86 30.62 18.84
C LEU A 560 -34.57 29.28 18.18
N VAL A 561 -33.39 28.68 18.40
CA VAL A 561 -33.06 27.34 17.90
C VAL A 561 -34.08 26.33 18.41
N THR A 562 -34.37 26.35 19.72
CA THR A 562 -35.38 25.46 20.33
C THR A 562 -36.77 25.68 19.72
N GLN A 563 -37.17 26.93 19.50
CA GLN A 563 -38.45 27.28 18.89
C GLN A 563 -38.56 26.79 17.43
N GLN A 564 -37.48 26.90 16.65
CA GLN A 564 -37.46 26.50 15.24
C GLN A 564 -37.51 24.98 15.06
N LEU A 565 -36.84 24.24 15.96
CA LEU A 565 -36.84 22.78 15.94
C LEU A 565 -38.18 22.20 16.40
N GLY A 566 -38.82 22.86 17.38
CA GLY A 566 -40.12 22.44 17.91
C GLY A 566 -40.08 21.00 18.42
N THR A 567 -41.01 20.16 17.95
CA THR A 567 -41.06 18.72 18.27
C THR A 567 -40.54 17.82 17.15
N ARG A 568 -39.88 18.39 16.13
CA ARG A 568 -39.38 17.63 14.98
C ARG A 568 -38.20 16.77 15.39
N THR A 569 -38.07 15.60 14.80
CA THR A 569 -36.82 14.82 14.87
C THR A 569 -35.72 15.64 14.19
N HIS A 570 -34.63 15.87 14.91
CA HIS A 570 -33.48 16.62 14.44
C HIS A 570 -32.20 15.95 14.95
N ALA A 571 -31.08 16.29 14.33
CA ALA A 571 -29.78 15.85 14.81
C ALA A 571 -29.41 16.50 16.16
N GLU A 572 -28.36 15.99 16.78
CA GLU A 572 -27.86 16.53 18.05
C GLU A 572 -27.31 17.95 17.89
N ILE A 573 -27.59 18.83 18.85
CA ILE A 573 -26.99 20.15 18.93
C ILE A 573 -26.25 20.28 20.25
N ARG A 574 -24.98 20.67 20.17
CA ARG A 574 -24.18 21.06 21.32
C ARG A 574 -23.76 22.51 21.19
N PHE A 575 -23.61 23.17 22.32
CA PHE A 575 -23.10 24.53 22.35
C PHE A 575 -21.85 24.58 23.21
N LEU A 576 -20.86 25.34 22.76
CA LEU A 576 -19.72 25.67 23.59
C LEU A 576 -20.18 26.39 24.85
N PRO A 577 -19.62 26.05 26.03
CA PRO A 577 -19.89 26.80 27.24
C PRO A 577 -19.43 28.25 27.04
N PRO A 578 -20.10 29.24 27.68
CA PRO A 578 -19.58 30.60 27.71
C PRO A 578 -18.16 30.54 28.25
N GLY A 579 -17.21 31.09 27.50
CA GLY A 579 -15.82 31.14 27.96
C GLY A 579 -15.79 31.87 29.29
N VAL A 580 -15.05 31.35 30.26
CA VAL A 580 -14.60 32.18 31.39
C VAL A 580 -13.75 33.27 30.72
N GLU A 581 -14.29 34.47 30.55
CA GLU A 581 -13.47 35.61 30.16
C GLU A 581 -12.28 35.59 31.11
N ARG A 582 -11.08 35.28 30.61
CA ARG A 582 -9.87 35.70 31.31
C ARG A 582 -9.99 37.21 31.30
N ILE A 583 -10.47 37.77 32.42
CA ILE A 583 -10.47 39.20 32.69
C ILE A 583 -9.04 39.65 32.36
N ARG A 584 -8.84 40.22 31.18
CA ARG A 584 -7.60 40.90 30.85
C ARG A 584 -7.62 42.12 31.76
N ALA A 585 -6.91 42.03 32.88
CA ALA A 585 -6.65 43.19 33.72
C ALA A 585 -6.03 44.27 32.81
N GLN A 586 -6.73 45.40 32.70
CA GLN A 586 -6.27 46.60 32.00
C GLN A 586 -5.04 47.19 32.67
#